data_AF-A0A6V7LG55-F1
#
_entry.id   AF-A0A6V7LG55-F1
#
_cell.length_a   1.000
_cell.length_b   1.000
_cell.length_c   1.000
_cell.angle_alpha   90.00
_cell.angle_beta   90.00
_cell.angle_gamma   90.00
#
_symmetry.space_group_name_H-M   'P 1'
#
loop_
_entity.id
_entity.type
_entity.pdbx_description
1 polymer ?
#
loop_
_entity_poly.entity_id
_entity_poly.type
_entity_poly.pdbx_seq_one_letter_code
_entity_poly.pdbx_strand_id
1 'polypeptide(L)' 'IDWLATCRDIFSIAPEVTIDASEALLVMGKEYFPKLADLLATTPPKII' A
#
# COMPACT_ATOMS: atom_id res chain seq x y z
N ILE A 1 -2.52 -6.68 -1.65
CA ILE A 1 -1.91 -5.36 -1.91
C ILE A 1 -0.45 -5.46 -1.50
N ASP A 2 0.49 -5.17 -2.40
CA ASP A 2 1.90 -5.07 -2.05
C ASP A 2 2.20 -3.64 -1.60
N TRP A 3 2.10 -3.41 -0.29
CA TRP A 3 2.30 -2.10 0.32
C TRP A 3 3.74 -1.61 0.22
N LEU A 4 4.72 -2.51 0.32
CA LEU A 4 6.13 -2.14 0.25
C LEU A 4 6.49 -1.67 -1.17
N ALA A 5 6.04 -2.39 -2.20
CA ALA A 5 6.20 -1.95 -3.58
C ALA A 5 5.50 -0.60 -3.81
N THR A 6 4.25 -0.45 -3.34
CA THR A 6 3.50 0.80 -3.46
C THR A 6 4.23 1.98 -2.81
N CYS A 7 4.75 1.80 -1.60
CA CYS A 7 5.50 2.85 -0.91
C CYS A 7 6.82 3.16 -1.64
N ARG A 8 7.55 2.16 -2.13
CA ARG A 8 8.77 2.39 -2.93
C ARG A 8 8.49 3.18 -4.19
N ASP A 9 7.39 2.89 -4.88
CA ASP A 9 6.99 3.62 -6.08
C ASP A 9 6.65 5.09 -5.76
N ILE A 10 5.92 5.34 -4.66
CA ILE A 10 5.58 6.71 -4.22
C ILE A 10 6.84 7.49 -3.84
N PHE A 11 7.73 6.90 -3.04
CA PHE A 11 8.95 7.56 -2.58
C PHE A 11 10.09 7.55 -3.60
N SER A 12 9.90 6.93 -4.77
CA SER A 12 10.89 6.95 -5.87
C SER A 12 11.22 8.37 -6.34
N ILE A 13 10.35 9.35 -6.09
CA ILE A 13 10.57 10.77 -6.36
C ILE A 13 11.69 11.39 -5.50
N ALA A 14 12.04 10.76 -4.37
CA ALA A 14 13.05 11.20 -3.41
C ALA A 14 14.10 10.09 -3.20
N PRO A 15 15.10 9.98 -4.09
CA PRO A 15 16.02 8.84 -4.15
C PRO A 15 16.94 8.68 -2.92
N GLU A 16 17.07 9.72 -2.09
CA GLU A 16 17.75 9.69 -0.80
C GLU A 16 16.97 8.94 0.29
N VAL A 17 15.67 8.72 0.08
CA VAL A 17 14.79 7.99 1.00
C VAL A 17 14.78 6.52 0.60
N THR A 18 15.30 5.67 1.48
CA THR A 18 15.20 4.21 1.32
C THR A 18 14.02 3.69 2.15
N ILE A 19 13.09 2.97 1.52
CA ILE A 19 11.94 2.35 2.19
C ILE A 19 12.14 0.83 2.22
N ASP A 20 12.10 0.26 3.42
CA ASP A 20 12.10 -1.18 3.65
C ASP A 20 10.92 -1.65 4.53
N ALA A 21 10.91 -2.93 4.88
CA ALA A 21 9.81 -3.55 5.63
C ALA A 21 9.81 -3.20 7.13
N SER A 22 10.86 -2.55 7.64
CA SER A 22 10.97 -2.14 9.04
C SER A 22 10.36 -0.76 9.32
N GLU A 23 9.94 -0.05 8.28
CA GLU A 23 9.38 1.29 8.39
C GLU A 23 8.11 1.33 9.25
N ALA A 24 8.11 2.24 10.23
CA ALA A 24 6.98 2.44 11.12
C ALA A 24 5.92 3.30 10.42
N LEU A 25 4.76 2.70 10.11
CA LEU A 25 3.65 3.38 9.46
C LEU A 25 2.53 3.69 10.45
N LEU A 26 2.13 4.96 10.50
CA LEU A 26 0.89 5.36 11.17
C LEU A 26 -0.30 5.03 10.27
N VAL A 27 -1.01 3.95 10.58
CA VAL A 27 -2.20 3.54 9.83
C VAL A 27 -3.46 4.10 10.49
N MET A 28 -4.05 5.10 9.85
CA MET A 28 -5.34 5.68 10.25
C MET A 28 -6.50 4.85 9.70
N GLY A 29 -7.54 4.60 10.48
CA GLY A 29 -8.71 3.82 10.04
C GLY A 29 -8.37 2.35 9.75
N LYS A 30 -7.67 1.68 10.68
CA LYS A 30 -7.19 0.30 10.51
C LYS A 30 -8.28 -0.69 10.13
N GLU A 31 -9.52 -0.49 10.57
CA GLU A 31 -10.65 -1.38 10.22
C GLU A 31 -11.09 -1.31 8.74
N TYR A 32 -10.66 -0.29 7.99
CA TYR A 32 -11.04 -0.13 6.58
C TYR A 32 -10.21 -1.03 5.65
N PHE A 33 -8.90 -1.12 5.89
CA PHE A 33 -7.97 -1.81 4.98
C PHE A 33 -8.28 -3.30 4.75
N PRO A 34 -8.69 -4.09 5.77
CA PRO A 34 -9.14 -5.45 5.54
C PRO A 34 -10.33 -5.52 4.59
N LYS A 35 -11.35 -4.66 4.78
CA LYS A 35 -12.54 -4.62 3.93
C LYS A 35 -12.21 -4.23 2.49
N LEU A 36 -11.29 -3.27 2.33
CA LEU A 36 -10.79 -2.90 1.01
C LEU A 36 -10.04 -4.06 0.34
N ALA A 37 -9.20 -4.78 1.09
CA ALA A 37 -8.48 -5.93 0.57
C ALA A 37 -9.43 -7.02 0.08
N ASP A 38 -10.49 -7.32 0.83
CA ASP A 38 -11.53 -8.29 0.45
C ASP A 38 -12.28 -7.86 -0.82
N LEU A 39 -12.63 -6.57 -0.92
CA LEU A 39 -13.29 -6.02 -2.10
C LEU A 39 -12.38 -6.13 -3.34
N LEU A 40 -11.11 -5.75 -3.22
CA LEU A 40 -10.16 -5.79 -4.33
C LEU A 40 -9.87 -7.24 -4.77
N ALA A 41 -9.85 -8.20 -3.85
CA ALA A 41 -9.66 -9.61 -4.18
C ALA A 41 -10.78 -10.19 -5.05
N THR A 42 -11.96 -9.58 -5.04
CA THR A 42 -13.14 -10.01 -5.81
C THR A 42 -13.45 -9.10 -7.00
N THR A 43 -12.74 -7.98 -7.14
CA THR A 43 -12.95 -7.01 -8.21
C THR A 43 -12.03 -7.29 -9.40
N PRO A 44 -12.56 -7.45 -10.63
CA PRO A 44 -11.73 -7.63 -11.82
C PRO A 44 -10.80 -6.43 -12.05
N PRO A 45 -9.55 -6.64 -12.52
CA PRO A 45 -8.57 -5.56 -12.73
C PRO A 45 -9.05 -4.47 -13.70
N LYS A 46 -9.98 -4.80 -14.60
CA LYS A 46 -10.49 -3.90 -15.64
C LYS A 46 -11.38 -2.77 -15.10
N ILE A 47 -11.79 -2.85 -13.83
CA ILE A 47 -12.66 -1.87 -13.16
C ILE A 47 -11.84 -0.85 -12.34
N ILE A 48 -10.58 -1.14 -12.03
CA ILE A 48 -9.70 -0.33 -11.15
C ILE A 48 -8.74 0.49 -12.00
#